data_AF-A0AA38L575-F1
#
_entry.id   AF-A0AA38L575-F1
#
_cell.length_a   1.000
_cell.length_b   1.000
_cell.length_c   1.000
_cell.angle_alpha   90.00
_cell.angle_beta   90.00
_cell.angle_gamma   90.00
#
_symmetry.space_group_name_H-M   'P 1'
#
loop_
_entity.id
_entity.type
_entity.pdbx_description
1 polymer ?
#
loop_
_entity_poly.entity_id
_entity_poly.type
_entity_poly.pdbx_seq_one_letter_code
_entity_poly.pdbx_strand_id
1 'polypeptide(L)'
;MAVATEVNTETSEARNGGVRGKLNKVVLAYSGGLDTSVIVPWLRENYDCEVVCFTADVGQGIGETEGLEAKAKASGASTFVIKDLKEEFVKDYIFPCLRAGAIYERKYLLGTSMARPVIAKDVT
;
A
#
# COMPACT_ATOMS: atom_id res chain seq x y z
N MET A 1 19.97 43.93 36.85
CA MET A 1 20.44 42.56 37.12
C MET A 1 19.24 41.75 37.57
N ALA A 2 18.61 41.02 36.66
CA ALA A 2 17.76 39.85 36.90
C ALA A 2 17.55 39.20 35.53
N VAL A 3 18.00 37.97 35.41
CA VAL A 3 17.99 37.11 34.22
C VAL A 3 16.97 35.99 34.47
N ALA A 4 16.37 35.52 33.38
CA ALA A 4 15.64 34.24 33.20
C ALA A 4 14.21 34.18 33.80
N THR A 5 13.22 33.54 33.16
CA THR A 5 13.30 32.50 32.13
C THR A 5 11.97 32.44 31.35
N GLU A 6 12.03 32.30 30.03
CA GLU A 6 10.89 31.91 29.19
C GLU A 6 10.57 30.44 29.44
N VAL A 7 9.32 30.15 29.79
CA VAL A 7 8.81 28.78 29.92
C VAL A 7 8.58 28.24 28.52
N ASN A 8 9.54 27.45 28.04
CA ASN A 8 9.44 26.70 26.81
C ASN A 8 8.46 25.54 27.05
N THR A 9 7.21 25.68 26.61
CA THR A 9 6.25 24.57 26.61
C THR A 9 6.62 23.61 25.49
N GLU A 10 7.47 22.65 25.81
CA GLU A 10 7.65 21.42 25.03
C GLU A 10 6.34 20.62 25.10
N THR A 11 5.56 20.66 24.02
CA THR A 11 4.37 19.83 23.86
C THR A 11 4.77 18.40 23.52
N SER A 12 4.89 17.60 24.59
CA SER A 12 4.55 16.19 24.72
C SER A 12 5.01 15.22 23.61
N GLU A 13 6.15 14.58 23.85
CA GLU A 13 6.46 13.26 23.34
C GLU A 13 5.50 12.20 23.93
N ALA A 14 4.60 11.67 23.10
CA ALA A 14 4.02 10.32 23.22
C ALA A 14 3.31 10.01 21.89
N ARG A 15 3.68 8.96 21.13
CA ARG A 15 3.44 7.56 21.49
C ARG A 15 4.53 6.66 20.93
N ASN A 16 5.36 6.13 21.82
CA ASN A 16 6.14 4.92 21.54
C ASN A 16 5.16 3.74 21.63
N GLY A 17 4.80 3.15 20.48
CA GLY A 17 3.70 2.19 20.39
C GLY A 17 3.76 1.29 19.17
N GLY A 18 4.86 0.55 19.01
CA GLY A 18 5.03 -0.49 18.00
C GLY A 18 6.49 -0.91 17.85
N VAL A 19 6.75 -2.13 17.37
CA VAL A 19 8.09 -2.79 17.22
C VAL A 19 9.02 -2.04 16.23
N ARG A 20 8.64 -0.88 15.70
CA ARG A 20 9.36 -0.15 14.65
C ARG A 20 9.60 1.29 15.11
N GLY A 21 10.82 1.80 14.87
CA GLY A 21 11.19 3.20 15.10
C GLY A 21 10.43 4.17 14.19
N LYS A 22 10.85 5.45 14.16
CA LYS A 22 10.21 6.50 13.34
C LYS A 22 10.02 6.02 11.88
N LEU A 23 8.77 5.99 11.42
CA LEU A 23 8.39 5.60 10.06
C LEU A 23 8.70 6.76 9.11
N ASN A 24 9.76 6.65 8.32
CA ASN A 24 10.12 7.72 7.38
C ASN A 24 9.36 7.61 6.04
N LYS A 25 9.14 6.39 5.57
CA LYS A 25 8.53 6.09 4.26
C LYS A 25 7.71 4.81 4.33
N VAL A 26 6.54 4.83 3.69
CA VAL A 26 5.61 3.70 3.54
C VAL A 26 5.31 3.50 2.07
N VAL A 27 5.46 2.26 1.60
CA VAL A 27 4.91 1.82 0.31
C VAL A 27 3.54 1.19 0.57
N LEU A 28 2.51 1.74 -0.06
CA LEU A 28 1.12 1.31 0.09
C LEU A 28 0.69 0.61 -1.19
N ALA A 29 0.29 -0.66 -1.08
CA ALA A 29 -0.48 -1.34 -2.12
C ALA A 29 -1.83 -0.61 -2.29
N TYR A 30 -1.98 0.10 -3.39
CA TYR A 30 -3.03 1.06 -3.65
C TYR A 30 -3.94 0.56 -4.78
N SER A 31 -5.23 0.42 -4.49
CA SER A 31 -6.23 -0.04 -5.45
C SER A 31 -7.04 1.11 -6.07
N GLY A 32 -6.99 2.30 -5.46
CA GLY A 32 -7.90 3.39 -5.81
C GLY A 32 -9.28 3.29 -5.16
N GLY A 33 -9.58 2.22 -4.41
CA GLY A 33 -10.78 2.12 -3.59
C GLY A 33 -10.79 3.12 -2.44
N LEU A 34 -11.97 3.36 -1.86
CA LEU A 34 -12.19 4.32 -0.76
C LEU A 34 -11.18 4.13 0.37
N ASP A 35 -11.05 2.91 0.89
CA ASP A 35 -10.19 2.60 2.04
C ASP A 35 -8.72 2.95 1.74
N THR A 36 -8.22 2.56 0.56
CA THR A 36 -6.84 2.86 0.17
C THR A 36 -6.62 4.33 -0.16
N SER A 37 -7.65 5.10 -0.51
CA SER A 37 -7.54 6.55 -0.67
C SER A 37 -7.57 7.29 0.66
N VAL A 38 -8.38 6.84 1.63
CA VAL A 38 -8.48 7.46 2.96
C VAL A 38 -7.27 7.14 3.84
N ILE A 39 -6.64 5.98 3.67
CA ILE A 39 -5.47 5.61 4.47
C ILE A 39 -4.23 6.44 4.12
N VAL A 40 -4.12 7.00 2.91
CA VAL A 40 -2.99 7.84 2.49
C VAL A 40 -2.82 9.08 3.37
N PRO A 41 -3.83 9.98 3.49
CA PRO A 41 -3.71 11.14 4.38
C PRO A 41 -3.60 10.70 5.85
N TRP A 42 -4.31 9.64 6.24
CA TRP A 42 -4.24 9.12 7.62
C TRP A 42 -2.82 8.69 8.01
N LEU A 43 -2.09 7.99 7.14
CA LEU A 43 -0.71 7.59 7.39
C LEU A 43 0.20 8.81 7.55
N ARG A 44 0.03 9.83 6.71
CA ARG A 44 0.83 11.07 6.79
C ARG A 44 0.56 11.84 8.07
N GLU A 45 -0.70 12.00 8.43
CA GLU A 45 -1.12 12.76 9.62
C GLU A 45 -0.75 12.06 10.93
N ASN A 46 -0.79 10.72 10.97
CA ASN A 46 -0.55 9.96 12.20
C ASN A 46 0.90 9.53 12.38
N TYR A 47 1.68 9.38 11.30
CA TYR A 47 3.06 8.91 11.36
C TYR A 47 4.11 9.88 10.82
N ASP A 48 3.71 11.04 10.27
CA ASP A 48 4.64 12.02 9.68
C ASP A 48 5.60 11.37 8.65
N CYS A 49 5.04 10.49 7.81
CA CYS A 49 5.80 9.67 6.88
C CYS A 49 5.48 10.00 5.41
N GLU A 50 6.43 9.76 4.52
CA GLU A 50 6.19 9.79 3.09
C GLU A 50 5.39 8.55 2.64
N VAL A 51 4.33 8.73 1.85
CA VAL A 51 3.51 7.61 1.34
C VAL A 51 3.68 7.48 -0.17
N VAL A 52 4.22 6.34 -0.61
CA VAL A 52 4.32 5.95 -2.02
C VAL A 52 3.20 4.96 -2.33
N CYS A 53 2.34 5.28 -3.30
CA CYS A 53 1.29 4.37 -3.74
C CYS A 53 1.81 3.47 -4.87
N PHE A 54 1.58 2.16 -4.74
CA PHE A 54 1.93 1.16 -5.72
C PHE A 54 0.69 0.38 -6.16
N THR A 55 0.44 0.32 -7.47
CA THR A 55 -0.60 -0.48 -8.08
C THR A 55 0.01 -1.60 -8.93
N ALA A 56 -0.43 -2.82 -8.70
CA ALA A 56 -0.13 -3.97 -9.52
C ALA A 56 -1.29 -4.22 -10.51
N ASP A 57 -1.03 -4.10 -11.81
CA ASP A 57 -1.99 -4.51 -12.83
C ASP A 57 -1.87 -6.02 -13.08
N VAL A 58 -2.83 -6.77 -12.55
CA VAL A 58 -2.94 -8.23 -12.69
C VAL A 58 -4.15 -8.63 -13.54
N GLY A 59 -4.71 -7.69 -14.31
CA GLY A 59 -5.85 -7.93 -15.20
C GLY A 59 -7.21 -7.72 -14.54
N GLN A 60 -7.31 -6.82 -13.57
CA GLN A 60 -8.55 -6.50 -12.84
C GLN A 60 -9.70 -5.91 -13.68
N GLY A 61 -9.43 -5.39 -14.89
CA GLY A 61 -10.47 -4.93 -15.82
C GLY A 61 -10.16 -3.59 -16.50
N ILE A 62 -10.96 -3.25 -17.51
CA ILE A 62 -10.87 -1.97 -18.22
C ILE A 62 -11.33 -0.85 -17.28
N GLY A 63 -10.61 0.27 -17.24
CA GLY A 63 -10.96 1.43 -16.41
C GLY A 63 -10.42 1.37 -14.97
N GLU A 64 -10.09 0.19 -14.45
CA GLU A 64 -9.64 0.03 -13.05
C GLU A 64 -8.29 0.70 -12.77
N THR A 65 -7.46 0.90 -13.80
CA THR A 65 -6.17 1.59 -13.67
C THR A 65 -6.22 3.06 -14.07
N GLU A 66 -7.37 3.53 -14.58
CA GLU A 66 -7.52 4.89 -15.10
C GLU A 66 -7.67 5.89 -13.95
N GLY A 67 -6.98 7.02 -14.04
CA GLY A 67 -7.08 8.10 -13.04
C GLY A 67 -6.49 7.78 -11.66
N LEU A 68 -5.92 6.59 -11.44
CA LEU A 68 -5.35 6.19 -10.16
C LEU A 68 -4.24 7.13 -9.68
N GLU A 69 -3.36 7.56 -10.58
CA GLU A 69 -2.27 8.48 -10.25
C GLU A 69 -2.81 9.82 -9.73
N ALA A 70 -3.78 10.41 -10.44
CA ALA A 70 -4.39 11.67 -10.05
C ALA A 70 -5.09 11.54 -8.69
N LYS A 71 -5.82 10.43 -8.47
CA LYS A 71 -6.48 10.14 -7.19
C LYS A 71 -5.49 9.94 -6.04
N ALA A 72 -4.40 9.21 -6.27
CA ALA A 72 -3.36 8.96 -5.27
C ALA A 72 -2.67 10.27 -4.87
N LYS A 73 -2.29 11.10 -5.85
CA LYS A 73 -1.70 12.44 -5.61
C LYS A 73 -2.67 13.36 -4.87
N ALA A 74 -3.95 13.38 -5.26
CA ALA A 74 -4.98 14.17 -4.58
C ALA A 74 -5.21 13.69 -3.14
N SER A 75 -5.04 12.39 -2.87
CA SER A 75 -5.10 11.82 -1.52
C SER A 75 -3.83 12.12 -0.69
N GLY A 76 -2.78 12.65 -1.32
CA GLY A 76 -1.56 13.09 -0.65
C GLY A 76 -0.37 12.15 -0.78
N ALA A 77 -0.37 11.20 -1.73
CA ALA A 77 0.81 10.38 -2.00
C ALA A 77 1.96 11.21 -2.58
N SER A 78 3.20 10.89 -2.21
CA SER A 78 4.40 11.55 -2.76
C SER A 78 4.71 11.06 -4.18
N THR A 79 4.46 9.79 -4.43
CA THR A 79 4.75 9.11 -5.70
C THR A 79 3.69 8.05 -5.93
N PHE A 80 3.38 7.81 -7.21
CA PHE A 80 2.53 6.73 -7.66
C PHE A 80 3.30 5.89 -8.68
N VAL A 81 3.25 4.57 -8.51
CA VAL A 81 3.87 3.60 -9.41
C VAL A 81 2.81 2.58 -9.79
N ILE A 82 2.73 2.27 -11.08
CA ILE A 82 1.93 1.15 -11.59
C ILE A 82 2.84 0.18 -12.33
N LYS A 83 2.66 -1.12 -12.10
CA LYS A 83 3.41 -2.18 -12.79
C LYS A 83 2.47 -3.16 -13.46
N ASP A 84 2.68 -3.41 -14.74
CA ASP A 84 2.02 -4.51 -15.46
C ASP A 84 2.63 -5.84 -15.02
N LEU A 85 1.82 -6.67 -14.37
CA LEU A 85 2.20 -7.98 -13.82
C LEU A 85 1.36 -9.11 -14.41
N LYS A 86 0.60 -8.88 -15.48
CA LYS A 86 -0.30 -9.91 -16.06
C LYS A 86 0.47 -11.16 -16.51
N GLU A 87 1.57 -10.97 -17.22
CA GLU A 87 2.37 -12.10 -17.73
C GLU A 87 3.01 -12.90 -16.59
N GLU A 88 3.60 -12.22 -15.60
CA GLU A 88 4.19 -12.86 -14.42
C GLU A 88 3.12 -13.59 -13.61
N PHE A 89 1.96 -12.96 -13.40
CA PHE A 89 0.84 -13.56 -12.69
C PHE A 89 0.36 -14.86 -13.36
N VAL A 90 0.20 -14.86 -14.68
CA VAL A 90 -0.21 -16.05 -15.44
C VAL A 90 0.84 -17.15 -15.35
N LYS A 91 2.09 -16.81 -15.69
CA LYS A 91 3.17 -17.78 -15.85
C LYS A 91 3.58 -18.43 -14.52
N ASP A 92 3.73 -17.61 -13.48
CA ASP A 92 4.38 -18.03 -12.23
C ASP A 92 3.37 -18.37 -11.12
N TYR A 93 2.08 -18.05 -11.29
CA TYR A 93 1.04 -18.33 -10.28
C TYR A 93 -0.15 -19.11 -10.84
N ILE A 94 -0.77 -18.66 -11.93
CA ILE A 94 -1.95 -19.33 -12.49
C ILE A 94 -1.58 -20.72 -13.06
N PHE A 95 -0.57 -20.83 -13.92
CA PHE A 95 -0.20 -22.12 -14.52
C PHE A 95 0.27 -23.15 -13.49
N PRO A 96 1.06 -22.81 -12.46
CA PRO A 96 1.35 -23.74 -11.38
C PRO A 96 0.10 -24.22 -10.62
N CYS A 97 -0.81 -23.31 -10.25
CA CYS A 97 -2.05 -23.68 -9.55
C CYS A 97 -2.95 -24.57 -10.42
N LEU A 98 -3.04 -24.28 -11.72
CA LEU A 98 -3.78 -25.10 -12.69
C LEU A 98 -3.19 -26.51 -12.79
N ARG A 99 -1.86 -26.63 -12.95
CA ARG A 99 -1.17 -27.93 -13.03
C ARG A 99 -1.31 -28.75 -11.74
N ALA A 100 -1.37 -28.10 -10.59
CA ALA A 100 -1.60 -28.76 -9.31
C ALA A 100 -3.05 -29.22 -9.11
N GLY A 101 -3.99 -28.83 -9.98
CA GLY A 101 -5.41 -29.09 -9.77
C GLY A 101 -5.94 -28.39 -8.51
N ALA A 102 -5.41 -27.20 -8.19
CA ALA A 102 -5.69 -26.52 -6.94
C ALA A 102 -7.13 -25.99 -6.91
N ILE A 103 -7.99 -26.62 -6.10
CA ILE A 103 -9.38 -26.23 -5.91
C ILE A 103 -9.67 -26.17 -4.41
N TYR A 104 -9.92 -24.97 -3.91
CA TYR A 104 -10.29 -24.77 -2.51
C TYR A 104 -11.73 -25.24 -2.28
N GLU A 105 -11.91 -26.09 -1.27
CA GLU A 105 -13.21 -26.67 -0.88
C GLU A 105 -13.98 -27.29 -2.06
N ARG A 106 -13.27 -27.81 -3.07
CA ARG A 106 -13.84 -28.38 -4.31
C ARG A 106 -14.77 -27.42 -5.08
N LYS A 107 -14.66 -26.10 -4.86
CA LYS A 107 -15.52 -25.10 -5.51
C LYS A 107 -14.76 -23.87 -6.01
N TYR A 108 -13.78 -23.37 -5.25
CA TYR A 108 -13.15 -22.08 -5.54
C TYR A 108 -11.77 -22.25 -6.17
N LEU A 109 -11.54 -21.58 -7.31
CA LEU A 109 -10.31 -21.68 -8.11
C LEU A 109 -9.22 -20.68 -7.68
N LEU A 110 -9.21 -20.25 -6.43
CA LEU A 110 -8.11 -19.49 -5.81
C LEU A 110 -7.76 -18.13 -6.47
N GLY A 111 -8.63 -17.56 -7.31
CA GLY A 111 -8.33 -16.36 -8.12
C GLY A 111 -7.70 -15.21 -7.32
N THR A 112 -8.33 -14.82 -6.21
CA THR A 112 -7.86 -13.73 -5.36
C THR A 112 -6.60 -14.10 -4.59
N SER A 113 -6.52 -15.33 -4.07
CA SER A 113 -5.36 -15.80 -3.31
C SER A 113 -4.10 -15.89 -4.17
N MET A 114 -4.21 -16.25 -5.46
CA MET A 114 -3.06 -16.34 -6.36
C MET A 114 -2.44 -14.97 -6.66
N ALA A 115 -3.23 -13.89 -6.68
CA ALA A 115 -2.72 -12.54 -6.97
C ALA A 115 -1.93 -11.94 -5.80
N ARG A 116 -2.22 -12.33 -4.54
CA ARG A 116 -1.58 -11.73 -3.36
C ARG A 116 -0.06 -11.93 -3.32
N PRO A 117 0.49 -13.13 -3.59
CA PRO A 117 1.93 -13.33 -3.63
C PRO A 117 2.66 -12.47 -4.67
N VAL A 118 2.13 -12.31 -5.89
CA VAL A 118 2.76 -11.47 -6.91
C VAL A 118 2.77 -10.00 -6.50
N ILE A 119 1.64 -9.50 -5.98
CA ILE A 119 1.55 -8.12 -5.48
C ILE A 119 2.53 -7.88 -4.32
N ALA A 120 2.62 -8.83 -3.37
CA ALA A 120 3.50 -8.73 -2.22
C ALA A 120 4.98 -8.74 -2.63
N LYS A 121 5.35 -9.57 -3.63
CA LYS A 121 6.72 -9.63 -4.15
C LYS A 121 7.16 -8.28 -4.74
N ASP A 122 6.27 -7.60 -5.46
CA ASP A 122 6.59 -6.37 -6.19
C ASP A 122 6.49 -5.08 -5.36
N VAL A 123 5.70 -5.08 -4.27
CA VAL A 123 5.56 -3.92 -3.38
C VAL A 123 6.72 -3.81 -2.36
N THR A 124 7.53 -4.86 -2.22
CA THR A 124 8.64 -4.94 -1.23
C THR A 124 9.95 -4.46 -1.83
#